data_AF-A0A5P2X5U9-F1
#
_entry.id   AF-A0A5P2X5U9-F1
#
_cell.length_a   1.000
_cell.length_b   1.000
_cell.length_c   1.000
_cell.angle_alpha   90.00
_cell.angle_beta   90.00
_cell.angle_gamma   90.00
#
_symmetry.space_group_name_H-M   'P 1'
#
loop_
_entity.id
_entity.type
_entity.pdbx_description
1 polymer ?
#
loop_
_entity_poly.entity_id
_entity_poly.type
_entity_poly.pdbx_seq_one_letter_code
_entity_poly.pdbx_strand_id
1 'polypeptide(L)'
;MTGSEDSPAFRLAYVPGVTPSKWVRIWNERRPDIPLTLAQVPATEIREVLRGGEADAGFVRLPVDGEDLSAIPLYEETTVVVVPKDHLFAAADEVAAADLVDELVLHPLDDPLDWEHPPGRPALERPATTADAVELVAAGIGLLIVPQSLARLHHRKDLTYRTITDVPTSRVALSWPQEATTDLVDDFIGIVRGRTVNSTRGRRAEPEPKAKRPEKGGARRQQPAGGKGSGRGTGKTAGKPSAKNARRGSGGPKGTKGGKPRRRP
;
A
#
# COMPACT_ATOMS: atom_id res chain seq x y z
N MET A 1 42.86 -5.31 21.31
CA MET A 1 42.01 -6.45 21.70
C MET A 1 40.61 -6.11 21.26
N THR A 2 40.16 -6.80 20.20
CA THR A 2 38.78 -6.97 19.70
C THR A 2 37.85 -5.76 19.83
N GLY A 3 37.82 -4.91 18.80
CA GLY A 3 36.59 -4.19 18.47
C GLY A 3 35.56 -5.24 18.08
N SER A 4 34.49 -5.34 18.85
CA SER A 4 33.30 -6.06 18.41
C SER A 4 32.81 -5.34 17.17
N GLU A 5 33.09 -5.89 15.99
CA GLU A 5 32.39 -5.50 14.77
C GLU A 5 30.93 -5.87 15.01
N ASP A 6 30.10 -4.88 15.38
CA ASP A 6 28.65 -5.04 15.39
C ASP A 6 28.26 -5.55 14.02
N SER A 7 27.97 -6.85 13.94
CA SER A 7 27.50 -7.44 12.70
C SER A 7 26.23 -6.67 12.31
N PRO A 8 26.16 -6.11 11.09
CA PRO A 8 25.03 -5.30 10.71
C PRO A 8 23.76 -6.14 10.86
N ALA A 9 22.81 -5.66 11.64
CA ALA A 9 21.49 -6.26 11.81
C ALA A 9 20.43 -5.29 11.29
N PHE A 10 19.34 -5.82 10.75
CA PHE A 10 18.20 -5.01 10.30
C PHE A 10 17.04 -5.17 11.27
N ARG A 11 16.65 -4.08 11.93
CA ARG A 11 15.62 -4.04 12.97
C ARG A 11 14.32 -3.54 12.34
N LEU A 12 13.30 -4.39 12.36
CA LEU A 12 12.00 -4.12 11.77
C LEU A 12 10.94 -4.11 12.86
N ALA A 13 10.38 -2.93 13.13
CA ALA A 13 9.21 -2.78 13.99
C ALA A 13 7.91 -3.10 13.24
N TYR A 14 6.86 -3.50 13.94
CA TYR A 14 5.53 -3.63 13.35
C TYR A 14 4.43 -3.49 14.39
N VAL A 15 3.30 -2.89 13.98
CA VAL A 15 2.13 -2.74 14.85
C VAL A 15 1.27 -4.01 14.91
N PRO A 16 0.43 -4.19 15.95
CA PRO A 16 -0.52 -5.28 16.03
C PRO A 16 -1.42 -5.39 14.79
N GLY A 17 -1.74 -6.64 14.42
CA GLY A 17 -2.55 -6.98 13.25
C GLY A 17 -1.75 -7.04 11.94
N VAL A 18 -0.55 -6.47 11.86
CA VAL A 18 0.30 -6.60 10.67
C VAL A 18 1.07 -7.91 10.71
N THR A 19 1.09 -8.65 9.59
CA THR A 19 1.82 -9.92 9.47
C THR A 19 3.07 -9.75 8.59
N PRO A 20 4.28 -9.60 9.17
CA PRO A 20 5.50 -9.32 8.40
C PRO A 20 6.09 -10.56 7.69
N SER A 21 5.56 -11.75 7.96
CA SER A 21 6.18 -13.05 7.63
C SER A 21 6.59 -13.20 6.17
N LYS A 22 5.80 -12.67 5.23
CA LYS A 22 6.12 -12.71 3.79
C LYS A 22 7.45 -12.03 3.49
N TRP A 23 7.66 -10.82 3.99
CA TRP A 23 8.84 -10.02 3.70
C TRP A 23 10.05 -10.49 4.50
N VAL A 24 9.83 -10.94 5.75
CA VAL A 24 10.86 -11.56 6.59
C VAL A 24 11.45 -12.79 5.91
N ARG A 25 10.60 -13.67 5.36
CA ARG A 25 11.07 -14.84 4.61
C ARG A 25 11.96 -14.43 3.45
N ILE A 26 11.53 -13.47 2.63
CA ILE A 26 12.28 -13.02 1.45
C ILE A 26 13.59 -12.33 1.88
N TRP A 27 13.61 -11.59 2.98
CA TRP A 27 14.83 -11.01 3.53
C TRP A 27 15.84 -12.09 3.90
N ASN A 28 15.42 -13.08 4.70
CA ASN A 28 16.31 -14.16 5.14
C ASN A 28 16.85 -14.99 3.96
N GLU A 29 16.10 -15.11 2.86
CA GLU A 29 16.56 -15.76 1.62
C GLU A 29 17.60 -14.91 0.86
N ARG A 30 17.50 -13.57 0.91
CA ARG A 30 18.35 -12.65 0.10
C ARG A 30 19.54 -12.07 0.85
N ARG A 31 19.45 -11.96 2.16
CA ARG A 31 20.43 -11.38 3.07
C ARG A 31 20.68 -12.35 4.24
N PRO A 32 21.11 -13.60 3.98
CA PRO A 32 21.33 -14.60 5.03
C PRO A 32 22.46 -14.20 6.00
N ASP A 33 23.32 -13.28 5.59
CA ASP A 33 24.43 -12.70 6.35
C ASP A 33 23.99 -11.56 7.29
N ILE A 34 22.78 -11.01 7.12
CA ILE A 34 22.29 -9.86 7.88
C ILE A 34 21.04 -10.29 8.66
N PRO A 35 21.14 -10.55 9.97
CA PRO A 35 20.01 -10.97 10.77
C PRO A 35 18.91 -9.90 10.77
N LEU A 36 17.66 -10.33 10.61
CA LEU A 36 16.48 -9.49 10.75
C LEU A 36 15.85 -9.69 12.13
N THR A 37 15.81 -8.61 12.91
CA THR A 37 15.17 -8.60 14.23
C THR A 37 13.78 -8.00 14.12
N LEU A 38 12.79 -8.68 14.69
CA LEU A 38 11.40 -8.23 14.70
C LEU A 38 11.01 -7.73 16.08
N ALA A 39 10.43 -6.54 16.15
CA ALA A 39 9.82 -6.00 17.36
C ALA A 39 8.37 -5.62 17.10
N GLN A 40 7.44 -6.28 17.81
CA GLN A 40 6.05 -5.80 17.82
C GLN A 40 5.96 -4.66 18.84
N VAL A 41 5.42 -3.51 18.41
CA VAL A 41 5.32 -2.31 19.25
C VAL A 41 3.91 -1.75 19.18
N PRO A 42 3.39 -1.10 20.25
CA PRO A 42 2.10 -0.46 20.21
C PRO A 42 1.98 0.53 19.05
N ALA A 43 0.78 0.62 18.46
CA ALA A 43 0.54 1.52 17.33
C ALA A 43 0.79 3.00 17.68
N THR A 44 0.57 3.36 18.95
CA THR A 44 0.84 4.69 19.51
C THR A 44 2.33 5.01 19.64
N GLU A 45 3.19 4.01 19.76
CA GLU A 45 4.62 4.18 20.06
C GLU A 45 5.53 4.01 18.83
N ILE A 46 5.06 3.31 17.78
CA ILE A 46 5.92 2.94 16.64
C ILE A 46 6.64 4.11 15.98
N ARG A 47 6.05 5.31 16.02
CA ARG A 47 6.65 6.51 15.44
C ARG A 47 7.86 6.98 16.23
N GLU A 48 7.77 6.93 17.56
CA GLU A 48 8.87 7.28 18.45
C GLU A 48 9.99 6.26 18.34
N VAL A 49 9.66 4.98 18.23
CA VAL A 49 10.62 3.89 17.96
C VAL A 49 11.41 4.13 16.67
N LEU A 50 10.74 4.57 15.59
CA LEU A 50 11.41 4.90 14.33
C LEU A 50 12.27 6.16 14.46
N ARG A 51 11.75 7.24 15.06
CA ARG A 51 12.47 8.50 15.25
C ARG A 51 13.69 8.37 16.16
N GLY A 52 13.57 7.55 17.20
CA GLY A 52 14.66 7.23 18.13
C GLY A 52 15.71 6.31 17.53
N GLY A 53 15.49 5.78 16.33
CA GLY A 53 16.42 4.85 15.68
C GLY A 53 16.49 3.50 16.40
N GLU A 54 15.46 3.13 17.17
CA GLU A 54 15.34 1.81 17.81
C GLU A 54 15.02 0.72 16.78
N ALA A 55 14.34 1.09 15.69
CA ALA A 55 14.16 0.27 14.50
C ALA A 55 14.57 1.03 13.23
N ASP A 56 15.06 0.31 12.24
CA ASP A 56 15.52 0.87 10.96
C ASP A 56 14.36 1.12 10.00
N ALA A 57 13.30 0.31 10.11
CA ALA A 57 12.03 0.50 9.43
C ALA A 57 10.88 -0.10 10.25
N GLY A 58 9.65 0.27 9.90
CA GLY A 58 8.45 -0.17 10.61
C GLY A 58 7.27 -0.43 9.68
N PHE A 59 6.50 -1.49 9.94
CA PHE A 59 5.15 -1.59 9.38
C PHE A 59 4.16 -0.83 10.26
N VAL A 60 3.69 0.28 9.72
CA VAL A 60 2.84 1.26 10.40
C VAL A 60 1.46 1.29 9.78
N ARG A 61 0.53 1.95 10.47
CA ARG A 61 -0.77 2.34 9.92
C ARG A 61 -0.75 3.81 9.59
N LEU A 62 -1.27 4.15 8.41
CA LEU A 62 -1.41 5.53 7.98
C LEU A 62 -2.65 6.18 8.61
N PRO A 63 -2.66 7.50 8.81
CA PRO A 63 -1.58 8.44 8.47
C PRO A 63 -0.34 8.25 9.36
N VAL A 64 0.84 8.61 8.83
CA VAL A 64 2.00 8.95 9.66
C VAL A 64 2.22 10.45 9.51
N ASP A 65 2.15 11.17 10.62
CA ASP A 65 2.24 12.61 10.65
C ASP A 65 3.72 13.04 10.71
N GLY A 66 4.07 13.99 9.87
CA GLY A 66 5.41 14.59 9.80
C GLY A 66 6.09 14.40 8.45
N GLU A 67 6.98 15.33 8.10
CA GLU A 67 7.86 15.24 6.92
C GLU A 67 9.14 14.44 7.21
N ASP A 68 9.33 13.95 8.44
CA ASP A 68 10.53 13.27 8.91
C ASP A 68 10.53 11.75 8.61
N LEU A 69 9.35 11.17 8.41
CA LEU A 69 9.17 9.77 8.07
C LEU A 69 8.77 9.61 6.60
N SER A 70 9.54 8.80 5.87
CA SER A 70 9.13 8.29 4.57
C SER A 70 8.15 7.14 4.75
N ALA A 71 7.20 6.99 3.83
CA ALA A 71 6.24 5.90 3.85
C ALA A 71 5.90 5.38 2.44
N ILE A 72 5.73 4.05 2.33
CA ILE A 72 5.23 3.37 1.13
C ILE A 72 3.98 2.58 1.52
N PRO A 73 2.79 2.96 1.02
CA PRO A 73 1.57 2.18 1.20
C PRO A 73 1.71 0.76 0.61
N LEU A 74 1.25 -0.25 1.35
CA LEU A 74 1.38 -1.66 0.96
C LEU A 74 0.04 -2.26 0.58
N TYR A 75 -0.94 -2.12 1.46
CA TYR A 75 -2.29 -2.63 1.26
C TYR A 75 -3.27 -1.88 2.15
N GLU A 76 -4.55 -1.92 1.76
CA GLU A 76 -5.66 -1.43 2.57
C GLU A 76 -6.33 -2.62 3.26
N GLU A 77 -6.86 -2.38 4.44
CA GLU A 77 -7.58 -3.37 5.21
C GLU A 77 -9.06 -3.02 5.28
N THR A 78 -9.88 -4.05 5.07
CA THR A 78 -11.32 -3.96 5.26
C THR A 78 -11.62 -3.65 6.72
N THR A 79 -12.48 -2.66 6.94
CA THR A 79 -13.01 -2.30 8.26
C THR A 79 -14.18 -3.21 8.59
N VAL A 80 -14.24 -3.67 9.84
CA VAL A 80 -15.29 -4.57 10.35
C VAL A 80 -15.82 -4.05 11.68
N VAL A 81 -17.08 -4.34 11.97
CA VAL A 81 -17.66 -4.20 13.31
C VAL A 81 -17.59 -5.55 14.02
N VAL A 82 -17.03 -5.56 15.22
CA VAL A 82 -16.96 -6.69 16.14
C VAL A 82 -18.16 -6.65 17.06
N VAL A 83 -18.89 -7.76 17.13
CA VAL A 83 -20.16 -7.88 17.86
C VAL A 83 -20.23 -9.23 18.59
N PRO A 84 -21.00 -9.33 19.69
CA PRO A 84 -21.41 -10.61 20.25
C PRO A 84 -22.14 -11.49 19.22
N LYS A 85 -21.98 -12.81 19.29
CA LYS A 85 -22.64 -13.74 18.35
C LYS A 85 -24.16 -13.75 18.41
N ASP A 86 -24.73 -13.31 19.52
CA ASP A 86 -26.17 -13.16 19.74
C ASP A 86 -26.69 -11.75 19.38
N HIS A 87 -25.81 -10.84 18.94
CA HIS A 87 -26.18 -9.51 18.46
C HIS A 87 -26.92 -9.57 17.11
N LEU A 88 -27.85 -8.63 16.87
CA LEU A 88 -28.64 -8.57 15.63
C LEU A 88 -27.76 -8.55 14.37
N PHE A 89 -26.69 -7.76 14.38
CA PHE A 89 -25.75 -7.65 13.27
C PHE A 89 -24.97 -8.94 12.99
N ALA A 90 -24.91 -9.91 13.90
CA ALA A 90 -24.29 -11.20 13.62
C ALA A 90 -25.03 -11.95 12.50
N ALA A 91 -26.30 -11.66 12.24
CA ALA A 91 -27.08 -12.26 11.16
C ALA A 91 -26.97 -11.51 9.81
N ALA A 92 -26.41 -10.30 9.78
CA ALA A 92 -26.23 -9.54 8.55
C ALA A 92 -24.99 -9.99 7.77
N ASP A 93 -24.97 -9.82 6.44
CA ASP A 93 -23.75 -10.05 5.63
C ASP A 93 -22.79 -8.85 5.74
N GLU A 94 -23.35 -7.64 5.75
CA GLU A 94 -22.68 -6.35 5.91
C GLU A 94 -23.53 -5.42 6.79
N VAL A 95 -22.90 -4.41 7.38
CA VAL A 95 -23.55 -3.41 8.25
C VAL A 95 -23.22 -2.02 7.71
N ALA A 96 -24.20 -1.13 7.57
CA ALA A 96 -23.93 0.25 7.21
C ALA A 96 -23.59 1.08 8.45
N ALA A 97 -22.75 2.11 8.30
CA ALA A 97 -22.47 3.05 9.39
C ALA A 97 -23.75 3.67 9.99
N ALA A 98 -24.78 3.88 9.17
CA ALA A 98 -26.06 4.43 9.60
C ALA A 98 -26.87 3.50 10.53
N ASP A 99 -26.67 2.18 10.43
CA ASP A 99 -27.36 1.20 11.28
C ASP A 99 -26.87 1.25 12.73
N LEU A 100 -25.67 1.81 12.95
CA LEU A 100 -25.03 1.89 14.27
C LEU A 100 -25.45 3.12 15.08
N VAL A 101 -26.29 4.02 14.54
CA VAL A 101 -26.60 5.32 15.15
C VAL A 101 -27.10 5.22 16.61
N ASP A 102 -27.83 4.15 16.92
CA ASP A 102 -28.39 3.89 18.25
C ASP A 102 -27.51 2.94 19.09
N GLU A 103 -26.43 2.40 18.54
CA GLU A 103 -25.54 1.47 19.25
C GLU A 103 -24.45 2.22 20.03
N LEU A 104 -23.99 1.63 21.13
CA LEU A 104 -22.80 2.14 21.80
C LEU A 104 -21.56 1.66 21.04
N VAL A 105 -20.73 2.58 20.55
CA VAL A 105 -19.49 2.24 19.82
C VAL A 105 -18.27 2.64 20.65
N LEU A 106 -17.36 1.68 20.82
CA LEU A 106 -16.14 1.82 21.59
C LEU A 106 -15.01 2.33 20.68
N HIS A 107 -14.33 3.39 21.12
CA HIS A 107 -13.18 3.98 20.44
C HIS A 107 -11.96 3.90 21.37
N PRO A 108 -11.12 2.85 21.26
CA PRO A 108 -9.95 2.73 22.12
C PRO A 108 -8.93 3.84 21.83
N LEU A 109 -7.99 4.09 22.75
CA LEU A 109 -6.96 5.13 22.55
C LEU A 109 -5.97 4.80 21.44
N ASP A 110 -5.83 3.52 21.08
CA ASP A 110 -4.99 3.02 19.99
C ASP A 110 -5.77 2.78 18.67
N ASP A 111 -6.95 3.40 18.51
CA ASP A 111 -7.80 3.26 17.32
C ASP A 111 -7.02 3.61 16.03
N PRO A 112 -6.85 2.66 15.10
CA PRO A 112 -6.08 2.88 13.87
C PRO A 112 -6.87 3.56 12.75
N LEU A 113 -8.15 3.88 12.96
CA LEU A 113 -9.03 4.45 11.94
C LEU A 113 -9.08 5.98 12.07
N ASP A 114 -8.88 6.66 10.95
CA ASP A 114 -8.92 8.12 10.86
C ASP A 114 -10.38 8.59 10.66
N TRP A 115 -11.07 8.80 11.77
CA TRP A 115 -12.49 9.18 11.78
C TRP A 115 -12.68 10.69 11.65
N GLU A 116 -13.48 11.12 10.65
CA GLU A 116 -14.03 12.48 10.66
C GLU A 116 -15.20 12.57 11.66
N HIS A 117 -16.13 11.63 11.58
CA HIS A 117 -17.28 11.49 12.46
C HIS A 117 -17.50 10.00 12.77
N PRO A 118 -17.11 9.50 13.96
CA PRO A 118 -17.33 8.11 14.31
C PRO A 118 -18.84 7.80 14.41
N PRO A 119 -19.30 6.63 13.93
CA PRO A 119 -20.71 6.25 13.99
C PRO A 119 -21.14 5.82 15.39
N GLY A 120 -22.45 5.86 15.63
CA GLY A 120 -23.06 5.45 16.88
C GLY A 120 -22.83 6.39 18.05
N ARG A 121 -23.25 5.93 19.23
CA ARG A 121 -23.14 6.69 20.48
C ARG A 121 -21.78 6.40 21.12
N PRO A 122 -20.97 7.43 21.42
CA PRO A 122 -19.68 7.22 22.05
C PRO A 122 -19.84 6.72 23.49
N ALA A 123 -18.94 5.83 23.93
CA ALA A 123 -18.80 5.50 25.34
C ALA A 123 -18.34 6.71 26.16
N LEU A 124 -18.77 6.77 27.42
CA LEU A 124 -18.37 7.83 28.36
C LEU A 124 -16.85 7.82 28.60
N GLU A 125 -16.27 6.63 28.68
CA GLU A 125 -14.84 6.42 28.84
C GLU A 125 -14.32 5.58 27.68
N ARG A 126 -13.15 5.96 27.17
CA ARG A 126 -12.47 5.25 26.09
C ARG A 126 -11.61 4.13 26.65
N PRO A 127 -11.69 2.90 26.10
CA PRO A 127 -10.79 1.83 26.49
C PRO A 127 -9.32 2.21 26.20
N ALA A 128 -8.39 1.77 27.04
CA ALA A 128 -6.98 2.12 26.84
C ALA A 128 -6.42 1.46 25.58
N THR A 129 -6.80 0.21 25.30
CA THR A 129 -6.34 -0.54 24.14
C THR A 129 -7.49 -1.19 23.38
N THR A 130 -7.22 -1.59 22.13
CA THR A 130 -8.14 -2.39 21.32
C THR A 130 -8.48 -3.72 22.01
N ALA A 131 -7.52 -4.31 22.73
CA ALA A 131 -7.75 -5.54 23.50
C ALA A 131 -8.77 -5.31 24.64
N ASP A 132 -8.66 -4.20 25.38
CA ASP A 132 -9.61 -3.84 26.43
C ASP A 132 -11.01 -3.58 25.86
N ALA A 133 -11.08 -2.92 24.69
CA ALA A 133 -12.34 -2.72 23.98
C ALA A 133 -13.00 -4.05 23.60
N VAL A 134 -12.22 -5.05 23.13
CA VAL A 134 -12.74 -6.38 22.81
C VAL A 134 -13.34 -7.08 24.03
N GLU A 135 -12.73 -6.94 25.21
CA GLU A 135 -13.30 -7.50 26.45
C GLU A 135 -14.64 -6.84 26.81
N LEU A 136 -14.78 -5.53 26.58
CA LEU A 136 -16.04 -4.81 26.80
C LEU A 136 -17.13 -5.22 25.78
N VAL A 137 -16.75 -5.46 24.51
CA VAL A 137 -17.69 -6.03 23.52
C VAL A 137 -18.16 -7.40 23.97
N ALA A 138 -17.27 -8.26 24.44
CA ALA A 138 -17.62 -9.60 24.94
C ALA A 138 -18.53 -9.56 26.17
N ALA A 139 -18.41 -8.52 27.00
CA ALA A 139 -19.32 -8.26 28.12
C ALA A 139 -20.66 -7.63 27.69
N GLY A 140 -20.88 -7.40 26.39
CA GLY A 140 -22.12 -6.81 25.86
C GLY A 140 -22.27 -5.31 26.13
N ILE A 141 -21.19 -4.60 26.45
CA ILE A 141 -21.22 -3.18 26.79
C ILE A 141 -21.42 -2.30 25.55
N GLY A 142 -20.84 -2.69 24.42
CA GLY A 142 -20.95 -1.95 23.16
C GLY A 142 -20.33 -2.73 22.01
N LEU A 143 -20.18 -2.08 20.87
CA LEU A 143 -19.61 -2.62 19.65
C LEU A 143 -18.26 -1.96 19.36
N LEU A 144 -17.41 -2.62 18.59
CA LEU A 144 -16.07 -2.09 18.27
C LEU A 144 -15.85 -2.13 16.76
N ILE A 145 -15.39 -1.03 16.17
CA ILE A 145 -15.03 -0.98 14.76
C ILE A 145 -13.51 -0.99 14.63
N VAL A 146 -12.97 -1.95 13.89
CA VAL A 146 -11.53 -2.14 13.71
C VAL A 146 -11.21 -2.66 12.31
N PRO A 147 -9.95 -2.54 11.84
CA PRO A 147 -9.46 -3.33 10.72
C PRO A 147 -9.64 -4.83 10.96
N GLN A 148 -9.99 -5.57 9.92
CA GLN A 148 -10.24 -7.01 10.00
C GLN A 148 -9.07 -7.80 10.60
N SER A 149 -7.83 -7.34 10.40
CA SER A 149 -6.66 -7.98 10.98
C SER A 149 -6.61 -7.90 12.50
N LEU A 150 -7.05 -6.79 13.12
CA LEU A 150 -7.18 -6.67 14.56
C LEU A 150 -8.34 -7.52 15.10
N ALA A 151 -9.46 -7.58 14.39
CA ALA A 151 -10.56 -8.48 14.75
C ALA A 151 -10.12 -9.96 14.73
N ARG A 152 -9.25 -10.34 13.78
CA ARG A 152 -8.64 -11.69 13.72
C ARG A 152 -7.62 -11.91 14.82
N LEU A 153 -6.79 -10.91 15.13
CA LEU A 153 -5.79 -10.97 16.20
C LEU A 153 -6.44 -11.24 17.56
N HIS A 154 -7.54 -10.54 17.85
CA HIS A 154 -8.29 -10.66 19.11
C HIS A 154 -9.49 -11.61 19.02
N HIS A 155 -9.47 -12.55 18.06
CA HIS A 155 -10.58 -13.46 17.85
C HIS A 155 -10.87 -14.33 19.10
N ARG A 156 -12.15 -14.40 19.47
CA ARG A 156 -12.66 -15.24 20.56
C ARG A 156 -14.00 -15.88 20.18
N LYS A 157 -14.38 -16.95 20.90
CA LYS A 157 -15.47 -17.86 20.48
C LYS A 157 -16.88 -17.28 20.56
N ASP A 158 -17.08 -16.29 21.42
CA ASP A 158 -18.33 -15.58 21.71
C ASP A 158 -18.52 -14.32 20.87
N LEU A 159 -17.49 -13.88 20.15
CA LEU A 159 -17.55 -12.74 19.23
C LEU A 159 -17.55 -13.19 17.76
N THR A 160 -18.06 -12.32 16.90
CA THR A 160 -17.94 -12.40 15.44
C THR A 160 -17.73 -10.99 14.89
N TYR A 161 -17.45 -10.89 13.59
CA TYR A 161 -17.38 -9.58 12.92
C TYR A 161 -18.13 -9.59 11.59
N ARG A 162 -18.58 -8.40 11.18
CA ARG A 162 -19.17 -8.10 9.87
C ARG A 162 -18.47 -6.94 9.21
N THR A 163 -18.34 -7.02 7.89
CA THR A 163 -17.84 -5.89 7.10
C THR A 163 -18.77 -4.70 7.31
N ILE A 164 -18.18 -3.53 7.49
CA ILE A 164 -18.91 -2.28 7.62
C ILE A 164 -18.67 -1.40 6.38
N THR A 165 -19.73 -0.77 5.88
CA THR A 165 -19.66 0.19 4.77
C THR A 165 -19.71 1.62 5.27
N ASP A 166 -19.37 2.57 4.41
CA ASP A 166 -19.47 4.01 4.67
C ASP A 166 -18.60 4.48 5.86
N VAL A 167 -17.47 3.81 6.06
CA VAL A 167 -16.45 4.14 7.07
C VAL A 167 -15.05 4.19 6.46
N PRO A 168 -14.09 4.89 7.09
CA PRO A 168 -12.70 4.87 6.65
C PRO A 168 -12.11 3.45 6.64
N THR A 169 -11.19 3.21 5.70
CA THR A 169 -10.32 2.03 5.68
C THR A 169 -9.01 2.33 6.41
N SER A 170 -8.33 1.29 6.90
CA SER A 170 -6.98 1.43 7.43
C SER A 170 -5.95 1.01 6.38
N ARG A 171 -4.85 1.76 6.26
CA ARG A 171 -3.80 1.47 5.27
C ARG A 171 -2.51 1.11 5.99
N VAL A 172 -1.96 -0.05 5.66
CA VAL A 172 -0.66 -0.48 6.17
C VAL A 172 0.43 0.01 5.23
N ALA A 173 1.48 0.60 5.79
CA ALA A 173 2.63 1.12 5.07
C ALA A 173 3.95 0.58 5.65
N LEU A 174 4.98 0.49 4.82
CA LEU A 174 6.35 0.48 5.30
C LEU A 174 6.78 1.92 5.54
N SER A 175 7.36 2.23 6.70
CA SER A 175 7.87 3.56 7.03
C SER A 175 9.25 3.51 7.66
N TRP A 176 10.04 4.57 7.46
CA TRP A 176 11.39 4.72 7.99
C TRP A 176 11.77 6.21 8.07
N PRO A 177 12.75 6.61 8.91
CA PRO A 177 13.22 7.98 8.95
C PRO A 177 13.87 8.41 7.63
N GLN A 178 13.45 9.55 7.07
CA GLN A 178 13.91 10.01 5.76
C GLN A 178 15.43 10.19 5.71
N GLU A 179 16.02 10.75 6.78
CA GLU A 179 17.46 10.99 6.91
C GLU A 179 18.28 9.69 7.07
N ALA A 180 17.62 8.57 7.38
CA ALA A 180 18.25 7.26 7.61
C ALA A 180 17.92 6.25 6.50
N THR A 181 17.82 6.70 5.25
CA THR A 181 17.65 5.81 4.09
C THR A 181 18.98 5.11 3.75
N THR A 182 19.27 4.02 4.45
CA THR A 182 20.49 3.21 4.25
C THR A 182 20.33 2.18 3.12
N ASP A 183 21.43 1.56 2.69
CA ASP A 183 21.40 0.47 1.70
C ASP A 183 20.50 -0.71 2.13
N LEU A 184 20.45 -1.01 3.44
CA LEU A 184 19.59 -2.07 3.99
C LEU A 184 18.11 -1.70 3.94
N VAL A 185 17.78 -0.44 4.21
CA VAL A 185 16.42 0.09 4.03
C VAL A 185 16.03 0.02 2.55
N ASP A 186 16.91 0.41 1.63
CA ASP A 186 16.66 0.35 0.19
C ASP A 186 16.45 -1.09 -0.34
N ASP A 187 17.22 -2.05 0.20
CA ASP A 187 17.02 -3.47 -0.07
C ASP A 187 15.67 -3.95 0.42
N PHE A 188 15.29 -3.60 1.65
CA PHE A 188 14.01 -4.00 2.23
C PHE A 188 12.84 -3.38 1.47
N ILE A 189 12.94 -2.10 1.09
CA ILE A 189 12.02 -1.43 0.16
C ILE A 189 11.91 -2.22 -1.15
N GLY A 190 13.03 -2.75 -1.66
CA GLY A 190 13.03 -3.59 -2.85
C GLY A 190 12.27 -4.89 -2.68
N ILE A 191 12.42 -5.55 -1.54
CA ILE A 191 11.68 -6.75 -1.18
C ILE A 191 10.19 -6.45 -1.07
N VAL A 192 9.83 -5.36 -0.38
CA VAL A 192 8.44 -4.95 -0.18
C VAL A 192 7.73 -4.59 -1.48
N ARG A 193 8.44 -3.93 -2.41
CA ARG A 193 7.97 -3.63 -3.78
C ARG A 193 8.02 -4.84 -4.73
N GLY A 194 8.46 -6.02 -4.27
CA GLY A 194 8.53 -7.22 -5.10
C GLY A 194 9.62 -7.20 -6.17
N ARG A 195 10.63 -6.34 -6.07
CA ARG A 195 11.80 -6.35 -6.98
C ARG A 195 12.48 -7.72 -6.88
N THR A 196 12.74 -8.38 -8.00
CA THR A 196 13.49 -9.65 -8.03
C THR A 196 14.98 -9.38 -7.84
N VAL A 197 15.74 -10.39 -7.38
CA VAL A 197 17.20 -10.30 -7.13
C VAL A 197 17.98 -9.85 -8.39
N ASN A 198 17.43 -10.09 -9.57
CA ASN A 198 18.01 -9.71 -10.87
C ASN A 198 17.59 -8.30 -11.36
N SER A 199 16.91 -7.48 -10.55
CA SER A 199 16.49 -6.13 -10.94
C SER A 199 17.67 -5.14 -10.87
N THR A 200 18.51 -5.15 -11.90
CA THR A 200 19.63 -4.21 -12.14
C THR A 200 19.13 -2.82 -12.55
N ARG A 201 18.41 -2.13 -11.66
CA ARG A 201 18.16 -0.67 -11.80
C ARG A 201 18.67 0.18 -10.63
N GLY A 202 19.23 -0.42 -9.59
CA GLY A 202 19.71 0.31 -8.39
C GLY A 202 21.23 0.33 -8.19
N ARG A 203 21.99 -0.60 -8.77
CA ARG A 203 23.45 -0.53 -8.67
C ARG A 203 23.94 0.54 -9.65
N ARG A 204 24.15 1.76 -9.16
CA ARG A 204 24.91 2.79 -9.86
C ARG A 204 26.26 2.15 -10.18
N ALA A 205 26.44 1.71 -11.42
CA ALA A 205 27.74 1.27 -11.89
C ALA A 205 28.67 2.49 -11.80
N GLU A 206 29.62 2.46 -10.88
CA GLU A 206 30.79 3.32 -10.97
C GLU A 206 31.40 3.11 -12.36
N PRO A 207 31.70 4.19 -13.11
CA PRO A 207 32.34 4.04 -14.40
C PRO A 207 33.78 3.56 -14.18
N GLU A 208 34.04 2.29 -14.47
CA GLU A 208 35.40 1.78 -14.55
C GLU A 208 36.21 2.62 -15.57
N PRO A 209 37.44 3.04 -15.22
CA PRO A 209 38.26 3.84 -16.11
C PRO A 209 38.68 2.99 -17.32
N LYS A 210 38.30 3.44 -18.52
CA LYS A 210 38.69 2.83 -19.79
C LYS A 210 40.21 2.73 -19.91
N ALA A 211 40.75 1.52 -19.78
CA ALA A 211 42.12 1.21 -20.13
C ALA A 211 42.36 1.49 -21.63
N LYS A 212 43.38 2.29 -21.91
CA LYS A 212 43.81 2.66 -23.27
C LYS A 212 44.34 1.43 -24.00
N ARG A 213 43.79 1.18 -25.18
CA ARG A 213 44.23 0.14 -26.13
C ARG A 213 45.43 0.69 -26.93
N PRO A 214 46.51 -0.09 -27.15
CA PRO A 214 47.72 0.44 -27.79
C PRO A 214 47.55 0.57 -29.30
N GLU A 215 48.14 1.63 -29.85
CA GLU A 215 48.19 1.93 -31.28
C GLU A 215 49.00 0.88 -32.05
N LYS A 216 48.49 0.45 -33.21
CA LYS A 216 49.28 -0.11 -34.30
C LYS A 216 49.01 0.70 -35.56
N GLY A 217 50.06 1.30 -36.10
CA GLY A 217 50.03 2.11 -37.31
C GLY A 217 49.87 1.28 -38.59
N GLY A 218 49.57 1.99 -39.68
CA GLY A 218 49.68 1.46 -41.04
C GLY A 218 48.75 2.06 -42.08
N ALA A 219 49.28 3.03 -42.83
CA ALA A 219 49.04 3.30 -44.25
C ALA A 219 47.68 3.84 -44.79
N ARG A 220 47.79 5.10 -45.26
CA ARG A 220 47.00 5.85 -46.25
C ARG A 220 46.38 5.02 -47.41
N ARG A 221 45.15 5.41 -47.81
CA ARG A 221 44.78 5.51 -49.23
C ARG A 221 43.77 6.65 -49.47
N GLN A 222 44.03 7.40 -50.55
CA GLN A 222 43.41 8.67 -50.95
C GLN A 222 42.04 8.46 -51.63
N GLN A 223 41.12 9.42 -51.48
CA GLN A 223 39.95 9.62 -52.35
C GLN A 223 40.17 10.88 -53.21
N PRO A 224 39.83 10.87 -54.50
CA PRO A 224 39.81 12.08 -55.31
C PRO A 224 38.44 12.77 -55.27
N ALA A 225 38.48 14.08 -55.47
CA ALA A 225 37.35 14.99 -55.56
C ALA A 225 36.83 15.15 -57.00
N GLY A 226 35.58 15.60 -57.12
CA GLY A 226 34.96 16.17 -58.33
C GLY A 226 33.51 15.72 -58.46
N GLY A 227 32.50 16.55 -58.73
CA GLY A 227 32.43 17.98 -59.00
C GLY A 227 30.97 18.41 -59.19
N LYS A 228 30.75 19.71 -58.96
CA LYS A 228 29.64 20.65 -59.27
C LYS A 228 28.40 20.21 -60.07
N GLY A 229 27.27 20.80 -59.65
CA GLY A 229 26.14 21.25 -60.51
C GLY A 229 24.89 21.56 -59.66
N SER A 230 24.70 22.76 -59.10
CA SER A 230 24.00 23.91 -59.71
C SER A 230 22.59 23.60 -60.23
N GLY A 231 21.55 24.10 -59.57
CA GLY A 231 20.20 24.09 -60.14
C GLY A 231 19.10 24.62 -59.20
N ARG A 232 18.95 25.94 -59.16
CA ARG A 232 17.93 26.71 -58.44
C ARG A 232 16.56 26.57 -59.15
N GLY A 233 15.46 26.46 -58.41
CA GLY A 233 14.12 26.47 -59.04
C GLY A 233 12.95 26.43 -58.06
N THR A 234 12.51 27.62 -57.65
CA THR A 234 11.25 27.92 -56.94
C THR A 234 10.02 27.64 -57.81
N GLY A 235 8.91 27.16 -57.22
CA GLY A 235 7.61 27.16 -57.89
C GLY A 235 6.48 26.51 -57.08
N LYS A 236 5.65 27.35 -56.45
CA LYS A 236 4.30 27.01 -55.93
C LYS A 236 3.39 26.54 -57.07
N THR A 237 2.46 25.62 -56.77
CA THR A 237 1.01 25.82 -56.96
C THR A 237 0.17 24.65 -56.44
N ALA A 238 -1.06 25.00 -56.10
CA ALA A 238 -2.08 24.23 -55.42
C ALA A 238 -2.74 23.14 -56.29
N GLY A 239 -3.36 22.16 -55.63
CA GLY A 239 -4.23 21.17 -56.27
C GLY A 239 -4.81 20.15 -55.30
N LYS A 240 -5.91 20.49 -54.63
CA LYS A 240 -6.97 19.57 -54.17
C LYS A 240 -8.20 19.88 -55.04
N PRO A 241 -9.31 19.12 -55.04
CA PRO A 241 -9.61 17.83 -54.41
C PRO A 241 -10.44 16.86 -55.30
N SER A 242 -10.65 15.61 -54.85
CA SER A 242 -11.90 14.85 -55.03
C SER A 242 -11.79 13.55 -54.22
N ALA A 243 -12.67 13.28 -53.25
CA ALA A 243 -13.98 12.60 -53.40
C ALA A 243 -13.83 11.12 -53.76
N LYS A 244 -14.65 10.15 -53.33
CA LYS A 244 -15.77 10.00 -52.40
C LYS A 244 -16.06 8.49 -52.41
N ASN A 245 -16.36 7.89 -51.26
CA ASN A 245 -17.50 6.97 -51.03
C ASN A 245 -17.40 6.47 -49.58
N ALA A 246 -18.24 6.89 -48.63
CA ALA A 246 -19.71 6.78 -48.52
C ALA A 246 -20.16 5.32 -48.43
N ARG A 247 -20.46 4.85 -47.21
CA ARG A 247 -21.83 4.59 -46.66
C ARG A 247 -21.97 3.06 -46.49
N ARG A 248 -22.74 2.48 -45.57
CA ARG A 248 -23.81 2.87 -44.63
C ARG A 248 -23.95 1.68 -43.67
N GLY A 249 -24.32 1.86 -42.40
CA GLY A 249 -25.72 1.90 -41.95
C GLY A 249 -26.08 0.57 -41.29
N SER A 250 -26.29 0.51 -39.97
CA SER A 250 -27.54 0.80 -39.26
C SER A 250 -28.49 -0.40 -39.20
N GLY A 251 -28.89 -0.81 -38.00
CA GLY A 251 -30.00 -1.75 -37.81
C GLY A 251 -30.27 -2.13 -36.36
N GLY A 252 -30.97 -1.27 -35.61
CA GLY A 252 -32.03 -1.76 -34.71
C GLY A 252 -33.34 -1.86 -35.51
N PRO A 253 -34.36 -2.60 -35.06
CA PRO A 253 -35.38 -1.96 -34.22
C PRO A 253 -36.21 -2.86 -33.22
N LYS A 254 -36.71 -2.18 -32.17
CA LYS A 254 -38.03 -2.20 -31.47
C LYS A 254 -38.94 -3.45 -31.35
N GLY A 255 -39.52 -3.57 -30.14
CA GLY A 255 -40.96 -3.83 -29.86
C GLY A 255 -41.23 -5.09 -29.02
N THR A 256 -42.15 -5.20 -28.05
CA THR A 256 -43.28 -4.39 -27.56
C THR A 256 -43.89 -5.00 -26.26
N LYS A 257 -44.44 -4.15 -25.38
CA LYS A 257 -45.70 -4.24 -24.58
C LYS A 257 -45.98 -5.39 -23.57
N GLY A 258 -46.26 -4.99 -22.32
CA GLY A 258 -47.61 -5.10 -21.71
C GLY A 258 -47.82 -6.02 -20.50
N GLY A 259 -48.35 -5.47 -19.37
CA GLY A 259 -49.22 -6.24 -18.46
C GLY A 259 -49.02 -6.09 -16.93
N LYS A 260 -49.82 -5.21 -16.31
CA LYS A 260 -50.43 -5.32 -14.94
C LYS A 260 -51.91 -4.92 -15.13
N PRO A 261 -52.89 -5.16 -14.21
CA PRO A 261 -52.86 -5.74 -12.84
C PRO A 261 -54.01 -6.75 -12.55
N ARG A 262 -54.11 -7.33 -11.33
CA ARG A 262 -55.38 -7.46 -10.56
C ARG A 262 -55.25 -8.08 -9.15
N ARG A 263 -56.20 -7.70 -8.30
CA ARG A 263 -56.42 -7.95 -6.85
C ARG A 263 -57.19 -9.26 -6.56
N ARG A 264 -56.95 -9.83 -5.36
CA ARG A 264 -57.84 -10.47 -4.34
C ARG A 264 -58.78 -11.63 -4.73
N PRO A 265 -59.21 -12.50 -3.78
CA PRO A 265 -59.93 -12.19 -2.52
C PRO A 265 -59.04 -11.84 -1.31
#